data_AF-A0A8J6SYB5-F1
#
_entry.id   AF-A0A8J6SYB5-F1
#
_cell.length_a   1.000
_cell.length_b   1.000
_cell.length_c   1.000
_cell.angle_alpha   90.00
_cell.angle_beta   90.00
_cell.angle_gamma   90.00
#
_symmetry.space_group_name_H-M   'P 1'
#
loop_
_entity.id
_entity.type
_entity.pdbx_description
1 polymer ?
#
loop_
_entity_poly.entity_id
_entity_poly.type
_entity_poly.pdbx_seq_one_letter_code
_entity_poly.pdbx_strand_id
1 'polypeptide(L)'
;MFDIVNDFQVLMDARRVLVQGFYKSYDPSRLWQENKDIAKSRRHILGEGRHFRSYLIPRQGEGLDLAMNVAKLSFLERGPGERKSWLEACKGLMKVTHPLLPPFEVLEGDNDALLFVMPYCEVPLSIDELKTSPITTRMESLKRLLTEQGLIMDDYWQLRRCRGHEFITDFSDLKRSSVDFNQTTCIKSGRLR
;
A
#
# COMPACT_ATOMS: atom_id res chain seq x y z
N MET A 1 3.07 -13.20 -29.77
CA MET A 1 1.96 -12.33 -29.30
C MET A 1 1.66 -12.80 -27.89
N PHE A 2 2.18 -12.09 -26.88
CA PHE A 2 1.91 -12.43 -25.48
C PHE A 2 0.41 -12.20 -25.23
N ASP A 3 -0.29 -13.22 -24.77
CA ASP A 3 -1.72 -13.13 -24.50
C ASP A 3 -1.93 -12.33 -23.20
N ILE A 4 -2.15 -11.03 -23.36
CA ILE A 4 -2.32 -10.05 -22.28
C ILE A 4 -3.46 -10.46 -21.34
N VAL A 5 -4.49 -11.14 -21.85
CA VAL A 5 -5.63 -11.61 -21.05
C VAL A 5 -5.21 -12.72 -20.10
N ASN A 6 -4.36 -13.64 -20.57
CA ASN A 6 -3.84 -14.73 -19.76
C ASN A 6 -2.91 -14.21 -18.64
N ASP A 7 -2.07 -13.23 -18.94
CA ASP A 7 -1.19 -12.59 -17.94
C ASP A 7 -1.99 -11.89 -16.84
N PHE A 8 -3.03 -11.13 -17.21
CA PHE A 8 -3.87 -10.45 -16.22
C PHE A 8 -4.59 -11.43 -15.29
N GLN A 9 -5.12 -12.53 -15.82
CA GLN A 9 -5.79 -13.55 -15.02
C GLN A 9 -4.84 -14.23 -14.03
N VAL A 10 -3.62 -14.58 -14.47
CA VAL A 10 -2.57 -15.14 -13.61
C VAL A 10 -2.24 -14.20 -12.46
N LEU A 11 -2.09 -12.90 -12.74
CA LEU A 11 -1.80 -11.90 -11.71
C LEU A 11 -2.99 -11.70 -10.74
N MET A 12 -4.21 -11.81 -11.22
CA MET A 12 -5.41 -11.74 -10.39
C MET A 12 -5.55 -12.96 -9.46
N ASP A 13 -5.23 -14.15 -9.95
CA ASP A 13 -5.22 -15.37 -9.14
C ASP A 13 -4.11 -15.32 -8.09
N ALA A 14 -2.93 -14.81 -8.45
CA ALA A 14 -1.86 -14.52 -7.50
C ALA A 14 -2.29 -13.55 -6.39
N ARG A 15 -2.98 -12.46 -6.76
CA ARG A 15 -3.55 -11.52 -5.79
C ARG A 15 -4.55 -12.23 -4.88
N ARG A 16 -5.40 -13.13 -5.39
CA ARG A 16 -6.37 -13.88 -4.58
C ARG A 16 -5.67 -14.73 -3.51
N VAL A 17 -4.59 -15.44 -3.88
CA VAL A 17 -3.78 -16.21 -2.92
C VAL A 17 -3.17 -15.29 -1.86
N LEU A 18 -2.70 -14.11 -2.25
CA LEU A 18 -2.16 -13.14 -1.31
C LEU A 18 -3.23 -12.60 -0.34
N VAL A 19 -4.42 -12.28 -0.84
CA VAL A 19 -5.58 -11.86 -0.02
C VAL A 19 -5.91 -12.93 1.03
N GLN A 20 -5.99 -14.20 0.62
CA GLN A 20 -6.24 -15.30 1.54
C GLN A 20 -5.15 -15.43 2.60
N GLY A 21 -3.87 -15.36 2.20
CA GLY A 21 -2.75 -15.41 3.12
C GLY A 21 -2.70 -14.23 4.09
N PHE A 22 -3.10 -13.04 3.63
CA PHE A 22 -3.15 -11.83 4.45
C PHE A 22 -4.20 -11.97 5.55
N TYR A 23 -5.43 -12.35 5.21
CA TYR A 23 -6.50 -12.51 6.19
C TYR A 23 -6.31 -13.74 7.10
N LYS A 24 -5.44 -14.69 6.75
CA LYS A 24 -4.95 -15.72 7.70
C LYS A 24 -4.02 -15.15 8.78
N SER A 25 -3.28 -14.08 8.49
CA SER A 25 -2.36 -13.43 9.43
C SER A 25 -2.93 -12.20 10.13
N TYR A 26 -3.96 -11.59 9.56
CA TYR A 26 -4.53 -10.33 10.03
C TYR A 26 -5.35 -10.55 11.30
N ASP A 27 -4.79 -10.13 12.44
CA ASP A 27 -5.46 -10.08 13.74
C ASP A 27 -5.24 -8.68 14.35
N PRO A 28 -6.27 -7.82 14.36
CA PRO A 28 -6.18 -6.48 14.94
C PRO A 28 -5.73 -6.45 16.40
N SER A 29 -6.18 -7.40 17.22
CA SER A 29 -5.86 -7.42 18.66
C SER A 29 -4.38 -7.70 18.84
N ARG A 30 -3.86 -8.67 18.09
CA ARG A 30 -2.43 -8.95 18.04
C ARG A 30 -1.66 -7.74 17.54
N LEU A 31 -2.03 -7.14 16.41
CA LEU A 31 -1.31 -5.99 15.82
C LEU A 31 -1.18 -4.82 16.80
N TRP A 32 -2.23 -4.53 17.58
CA TRP A 32 -2.15 -3.53 18.65
C TRP A 32 -1.22 -3.93 19.79
N GLN A 33 -1.20 -5.21 20.16
CA GLN A 33 -0.24 -5.73 21.13
C GLN A 33 1.20 -5.58 20.61
N GLU A 34 1.45 -5.96 19.36
CA GLU A 34 2.75 -5.81 18.71
C GLU A 34 3.20 -4.33 18.70
N ASN A 35 2.29 -3.39 18.41
CA ASN A 35 2.57 -1.95 18.43
C ASN A 35 2.98 -1.45 19.83
N LYS A 36 2.30 -1.91 20.89
CA LYS A 36 2.67 -1.58 22.28
C LYS A 36 4.05 -2.13 22.65
N ASP A 37 4.39 -3.32 22.15
CA ASP A 37 5.67 -3.97 22.43
C ASP A 37 6.82 -3.35 21.63
N ILE A 38 6.56 -2.83 20.43
CA ILE A 38 7.52 -2.07 19.62
C ILE A 38 8.01 -0.84 20.37
N ALA A 39 7.14 -0.11 21.08
CA ALA A 39 7.54 1.04 21.89
C ALA A 39 8.53 0.65 23.01
N LYS A 40 8.58 -0.64 23.38
CA LYS A 40 9.40 -1.19 24.46
C LYS A 40 10.61 -1.99 23.97
N SER A 41 10.67 -2.37 22.69
CA SER A 41 11.65 -3.32 22.17
C SER A 41 12.31 -2.86 20.87
N ARG A 42 13.58 -3.20 20.67
CA ARG A 42 14.34 -2.93 19.42
C ARG A 42 13.97 -3.92 18.31
N ARG A 43 12.69 -4.09 18.00
CA ARG A 43 12.25 -4.97 16.91
C ARG A 43 12.78 -4.52 15.55
N HIS A 44 12.74 -5.43 14.59
CA HIS A 44 13.20 -5.24 13.22
C HIS A 44 12.38 -4.15 12.51
N ILE A 45 12.90 -2.92 12.56
CA ILE A 45 12.47 -1.83 11.70
C ILE A 45 12.81 -2.22 10.26
N LEU A 46 11.80 -2.26 9.40
CA LEU A 46 11.97 -2.48 7.97
C LEU A 46 12.42 -1.22 7.25
N GLY A 47 11.98 -0.07 7.73
CA GLY A 47 12.27 1.22 7.16
C GLY A 47 11.50 2.33 7.85
N GLU A 48 11.88 3.55 7.51
CA GLU A 48 11.25 4.75 8.04
C GLU A 48 10.99 5.72 6.87
N GLY A 49 9.71 5.89 6.52
CA GLY A 49 9.27 6.81 5.49
C GLY A 49 9.00 8.21 6.06
N ARG A 50 8.40 9.11 5.26
CA ARG A 50 8.05 10.46 5.73
C ARG A 50 6.99 10.44 6.84
N HIS A 51 5.96 9.63 6.65
CA HIS A 51 4.75 9.63 7.49
C HIS A 51 4.61 8.42 8.39
N PHE A 52 5.25 7.31 8.05
CA PHE A 52 5.11 6.05 8.76
C PHE A 52 6.47 5.43 9.06
N ARG A 53 6.53 4.64 10.14
CA ARG A 53 7.63 3.73 10.44
C ARG A 53 7.14 2.29 10.28
N SER A 54 7.88 1.49 9.53
CA SER A 54 7.47 0.16 9.11
C SER A 54 8.18 -0.91 9.94
N TYR A 55 7.43 -1.89 10.41
CA TYR A 55 7.93 -2.99 11.22
C TYR A 55 7.53 -4.33 10.61
N LEU A 56 8.42 -5.31 10.71
CA LEU A 56 8.11 -6.69 10.35
C LEU A 56 7.32 -7.34 11.48
N ILE A 57 6.15 -7.87 11.14
CA ILE A 57 5.35 -8.72 12.01
C ILE A 57 5.40 -10.14 11.43
N PRO A 58 6.19 -11.05 12.05
CA PRO A 58 6.30 -12.41 11.57
C PRO A 58 4.95 -13.12 11.57
N ARG A 59 4.71 -13.97 10.58
CA ARG A 59 3.52 -14.81 10.48
C ARG A 59 3.40 -15.77 11.66
N GLN A 60 2.17 -16.14 11.97
CA GLN A 60 1.86 -17.28 12.83
C GLN A 60 1.21 -18.36 11.95
N GLY A 61 1.77 -19.57 11.94
CA GLY A 61 1.29 -20.66 11.11
C GLY A 61 1.41 -20.41 9.60
N GLU A 62 0.35 -20.71 8.85
CA GLU A 62 0.34 -20.72 7.37
C GLU A 62 0.17 -19.34 6.71
N GLY A 63 0.10 -18.28 7.51
CA GLY A 63 -0.16 -16.93 7.01
C GLY A 63 1.02 -16.28 6.26
N LEU A 64 0.91 -14.96 6.08
CA LEU A 64 1.94 -14.06 5.56
C LEU A 64 2.66 -13.31 6.68
N ASP A 65 3.94 -13.04 6.49
CA ASP A 65 4.61 -11.97 7.23
C ASP A 65 3.95 -10.65 6.83
N LEU A 66 3.75 -9.75 7.79
CA LEU A 66 3.08 -8.48 7.58
C LEU A 66 4.07 -7.33 7.78
N ALA A 67 3.93 -6.29 6.96
CA ALA A 67 4.49 -4.99 7.22
C ALA A 67 3.44 -4.15 7.97
N MET A 68 3.73 -3.82 9.22
CA MET A 68 2.92 -2.91 10.02
C MET A 68 3.52 -1.52 9.97
N ASN A 69 2.77 -0.56 9.43
CA ASN A 69 3.19 0.81 9.21
C ASN A 69 2.51 1.69 10.25
N VAL A 70 3.29 2.16 11.21
CA VAL A 70 2.79 2.98 12.34
C VAL A 70 2.96 4.44 11.99
N ALA A 71 1.89 5.22 12.09
CA ALA A 71 1.92 6.66 11.83
C ALA A 71 2.87 7.36 12.80
N LYS A 72 3.68 8.27 12.26
CA LYS A 72 4.53 9.14 13.05
C LYS A 72 3.73 10.30 13.62
N LEU A 73 4.23 10.89 14.69
CA LEU A 73 3.66 12.10 15.28
C LEU A 73 3.49 13.23 14.24
N SER A 74 4.48 13.43 13.36
CA SER A 74 4.42 14.43 12.28
C SER A 74 3.29 14.21 11.26
N PHE A 75 2.81 12.97 11.10
CA PHE A 75 1.61 12.69 10.31
C PHE A 75 0.35 12.97 11.12
N LEU A 76 0.34 12.60 12.41
CA LEU A 76 -0.80 12.78 13.30
C LEU A 76 -1.09 14.26 13.60
N GLU A 77 -0.05 15.11 13.63
CA GLU A 77 -0.12 16.56 13.90
C GLU A 77 -0.58 17.41 12.70
N ARG A 78 -0.73 16.82 11.51
CA ARG A 78 -1.29 17.49 10.32
C ARG A 78 -2.75 17.91 10.46
N GLY A 79 -3.38 17.55 11.58
CA GLY A 79 -4.73 17.93 11.94
C GLY A 79 -5.76 16.85 11.57
N PRO A 80 -6.91 16.84 12.28
CA PRO A 80 -7.92 15.79 12.15
C PRO A 80 -8.53 15.73 10.74
N GLY A 81 -8.60 16.85 10.03
CA GLY A 81 -9.12 16.92 8.65
C GLY A 81 -8.27 16.15 7.64
N GLU A 82 -6.94 16.30 7.70
CA GLU A 82 -6.03 15.58 6.80
C GLU A 82 -6.04 14.07 7.09
N ARG A 83 -6.02 13.67 8.36
CA ARG A 83 -6.13 12.26 8.75
C ARG A 83 -7.43 11.63 8.27
N LYS A 84 -8.56 12.31 8.49
CA LYS A 84 -9.87 11.84 8.03
C LYS A 84 -9.91 11.71 6.50
N SER A 85 -9.34 12.69 5.78
CA SER A 85 -9.24 12.64 4.32
C SER A 85 -8.42 11.43 3.84
N TRP A 86 -7.27 11.18 4.47
CA TRP A 86 -6.43 10.02 4.17
C TRP A 86 -7.16 8.69 4.46
N LEU A 87 -7.83 8.58 5.61
CA LEU A 87 -8.65 7.41 5.97
C LEU A 87 -9.74 7.13 4.94
N GLU A 88 -10.47 8.16 4.50
CA GLU A 88 -11.50 8.03 3.47
C GLU A 88 -10.93 7.69 2.08
N ALA A 89 -9.70 8.09 1.81
CA ALA A 89 -8.97 7.67 0.61
C ALA A 89 -8.58 6.19 0.70
N CYS A 90 -8.04 5.74 1.84
CA CYS A 90 -7.74 4.32 2.09
C CYS A 90 -8.99 3.43 1.97
N LYS A 91 -10.12 3.85 2.56
CA LYS A 91 -11.42 3.15 2.41
C LYS A 91 -11.88 3.06 0.96
N GLY A 92 -11.57 4.07 0.15
CA GLY A 92 -11.78 4.03 -1.30
C GLY A 92 -10.87 2.99 -1.95
N LEU A 93 -9.58 3.05 -1.67
CA LEU A 93 -8.57 2.17 -2.25
C LEU A 93 -8.80 0.69 -1.92
N MET A 94 -9.24 0.36 -0.70
CA MET A 94 -9.55 -1.03 -0.30
C MET A 94 -10.68 -1.67 -1.14
N LYS A 95 -11.53 -0.86 -1.80
CA LYS A 95 -12.57 -1.34 -2.71
C LYS A 95 -12.06 -1.57 -4.13
N VAL A 96 -10.88 -1.05 -4.46
CA VAL A 96 -10.29 -1.14 -5.79
C VAL A 96 -9.65 -2.52 -5.97
N THR A 97 -10.03 -3.20 -7.04
CA THR A 97 -9.45 -4.49 -7.41
C THR A 97 -8.50 -4.29 -8.58
N HIS A 98 -7.20 -4.46 -8.32
CA HIS A 98 -6.15 -4.37 -9.35
C HIS A 98 -4.98 -5.29 -8.98
N PRO A 99 -4.30 -5.95 -9.94
CA PRO A 99 -3.21 -6.87 -9.63
C PRO A 99 -2.04 -6.26 -8.85
N LEU A 100 -1.71 -4.99 -9.09
CA LEU A 100 -0.65 -4.28 -8.37
C LEU A 100 -1.04 -3.79 -6.97
N LEU A 101 -2.32 -3.90 -6.58
CA LEU A 101 -2.78 -3.48 -5.26
C LEU A 101 -2.79 -4.68 -4.30
N PRO A 102 -1.95 -4.67 -3.24
CA PRO A 102 -1.99 -5.70 -2.23
C PRO A 102 -3.29 -5.58 -1.40
N PRO A 103 -3.72 -6.64 -0.71
CA PRO A 103 -4.62 -6.47 0.43
C PRO A 103 -3.93 -5.59 1.47
N PHE A 104 -4.68 -4.69 2.09
CA PHE A 104 -4.22 -3.96 3.24
C PHE A 104 -5.41 -3.52 4.09
N GLU A 105 -5.15 -3.23 5.35
CA GLU A 105 -6.15 -2.75 6.31
C GLU A 105 -5.60 -1.55 7.07
N VAL A 106 -6.50 -0.68 7.51
CA VAL A 106 -6.17 0.48 8.34
C VAL A 106 -6.83 0.32 9.70
N LEU A 107 -6.06 0.54 10.76
CA LEU A 107 -6.51 0.41 12.14
C LEU A 107 -6.34 1.75 12.86
N GLU A 108 -7.46 2.23 13.39
CA GLU A 108 -7.54 3.37 14.29
C GLU A 108 -7.61 2.85 15.73
N GLY A 109 -6.81 3.41 16.62
CA GLY A 109 -6.70 3.01 18.02
C GLY A 109 -6.79 4.21 18.97
N ASP A 110 -6.60 3.94 20.25
CA ASP A 110 -6.65 4.97 21.29
C ASP A 110 -5.58 6.06 21.07
N ASN A 111 -5.85 7.27 21.58
CA ASN A 111 -4.94 8.43 21.51
C ASN A 111 -4.50 8.78 20.08
N ASP A 112 -5.43 8.71 19.12
CA ASP A 112 -5.17 8.94 17.69
C ASP A 112 -4.10 8.01 17.08
N ALA A 113 -3.84 6.86 17.72
CA ALA A 113 -2.92 5.88 17.15
C ALA A 113 -3.48 5.39 15.82
N LEU A 114 -2.63 5.39 14.80
CA LEU A 114 -3.00 5.01 13.46
C LEU A 114 -1.94 4.10 12.88
N LEU A 115 -2.37 2.98 12.30
CA LEU A 115 -1.50 2.09 11.58
C LEU A 115 -2.20 1.53 10.35
N PHE A 116 -1.42 1.19 9.33
CA PHE A 116 -1.91 0.35 8.23
C PHE A 116 -1.02 -0.87 8.06
N VAL A 117 -1.64 -1.97 7.66
CA VAL A 117 -0.99 -3.28 7.61
C VAL A 117 -1.21 -3.89 6.25
N MET A 118 -0.13 -4.43 5.69
CA MET A 118 -0.12 -5.07 4.38
C MET A 118 0.84 -6.26 4.40
N PRO A 119 0.78 -7.16 3.41
CA PRO A 119 1.80 -8.19 3.23
C PRO A 119 3.22 -7.60 3.19
N TYR A 120 4.15 -8.25 3.88
CA TYR A 120 5.56 -7.91 3.76
C TYR A 120 6.09 -8.30 2.37
N CYS A 121 6.74 -7.35 1.70
CA CYS A 121 7.29 -7.51 0.35
C CYS A 121 8.81 -7.30 0.41
N GLU A 122 9.57 -8.37 0.19
CA GLU A 122 11.01 -8.40 0.47
C GLU A 122 11.84 -7.67 -0.58
N VAL A 123 11.54 -7.90 -1.87
CA VAL A 123 12.46 -7.57 -2.96
C VAL A 123 11.95 -6.34 -3.72
N PRO A 124 12.65 -5.20 -3.70
CA PRO A 124 12.33 -4.08 -4.59
C PRO A 124 12.63 -4.48 -6.04
N LEU A 125 11.86 -3.95 -6.99
CA LEU A 125 12.18 -4.10 -8.41
C LEU A 125 13.42 -3.26 -8.75
N SER A 126 14.28 -3.79 -9.62
CA SER A 126 15.37 -3.03 -10.24
C SER A 126 14.83 -1.94 -11.17
N ILE A 127 15.66 -0.93 -11.45
CA ILE A 127 15.32 0.17 -12.37
C ILE A 127 14.96 -0.38 -13.76
N ASP A 128 15.62 -1.44 -14.21
CA ASP A 128 15.36 -2.04 -15.52
C ASP A 128 14.04 -2.82 -15.54
N GLU A 129 13.71 -3.54 -14.47
CA GLU A 129 12.39 -4.19 -14.33
C GLU A 129 11.25 -3.17 -14.36
N LEU A 130 11.42 -2.03 -13.68
CA LEU A 130 10.42 -0.94 -13.66
C LEU A 130 10.14 -0.34 -15.04
N LYS A 131 11.10 -0.42 -15.97
CA LYS A 131 10.98 0.11 -17.35
C LYS A 131 10.41 -0.89 -18.34
N THR A 132 10.13 -2.12 -17.92
CA THR A 132 9.56 -3.13 -18.81
C THR A 132 8.14 -2.77 -19.21
N SER A 133 7.79 -2.99 -20.48
CA SER A 133 6.46 -2.69 -21.03
C SER A 133 5.29 -3.30 -20.21
N PRO A 134 5.38 -4.53 -19.68
CA PRO A 134 4.32 -5.09 -18.83
C PRO A 134 4.14 -4.34 -17.50
N ILE A 135 5.22 -3.86 -16.87
CA ILE A 135 5.12 -3.09 -15.62
C ILE A 135 4.53 -1.71 -15.91
N THR A 136 5.04 -1.00 -16.92
CA THR A 136 4.55 0.33 -17.27
C THR A 136 3.07 0.32 -17.64
N THR A 137 2.63 -0.66 -18.44
CA THR A 137 1.21 -0.83 -18.83
C THR A 137 0.32 -1.07 -17.61
N ARG A 138 0.74 -1.93 -16.68
CA ARG A 138 -0.02 -2.20 -15.44
C ARG A 138 -0.08 -0.98 -14.54
N MET A 139 0.98 -0.20 -14.48
CA MET A 139 1.05 1.05 -13.72
C MET A 139 0.10 2.11 -14.29
N GLU A 140 0.08 2.29 -15.61
CA GLU A 140 -0.84 3.20 -16.30
C GLU A 140 -2.30 2.78 -16.10
N SER A 141 -2.58 1.48 -16.21
CA SER A 141 -3.91 0.92 -15.93
C SER A 141 -4.36 1.23 -14.50
N LEU A 142 -3.47 1.06 -13.51
CA LEU A 142 -3.78 1.41 -12.14
C LEU A 142 -3.99 2.93 -11.97
N LYS A 143 -3.14 3.78 -12.54
CA LYS A 143 -3.28 5.24 -12.45
C LYS A 143 -4.64 5.70 -12.96
N ARG A 144 -5.07 5.17 -14.12
CA ARG A 144 -6.39 5.43 -14.69
C ARG A 144 -7.50 4.97 -13.74
N LEU A 145 -7.43 3.74 -13.24
CA LEU A 145 -8.43 3.20 -12.31
C LEU A 145 -8.52 4.02 -11.01
N LEU A 146 -7.40 4.41 -10.41
CA LEU A 146 -7.39 5.26 -9.22
C LEU A 146 -8.04 6.61 -9.51
N THR A 147 -7.70 7.22 -10.65
CA THR A 147 -8.29 8.50 -11.07
C THR A 147 -9.80 8.37 -11.19
N GLU A 148 -10.32 7.35 -11.88
CA GLU A 148 -11.75 7.05 -12.02
C GLU A 148 -12.46 6.87 -10.67
N GLN A 149 -11.76 6.37 -9.65
CA GLN A 149 -12.26 6.22 -8.28
C GLN A 149 -12.12 7.50 -7.44
N GLY A 150 -11.68 8.62 -8.05
CA GLY A 150 -11.42 9.88 -7.37
C GLY A 150 -10.28 9.77 -6.35
N LEU A 151 -9.29 8.91 -6.63
CA LEU A 151 -8.11 8.70 -5.80
C LEU A 151 -6.87 9.23 -6.52
N ILE A 152 -6.02 9.92 -5.77
CA ILE A 152 -4.73 10.42 -6.23
C ILE A 152 -3.67 9.82 -5.32
N MET A 153 -2.64 9.28 -5.94
CA MET A 153 -1.41 8.88 -5.26
C MET A 153 -0.29 9.70 -5.90
N ASP A 154 0.69 10.14 -5.11
CA ASP A 154 1.85 10.85 -5.65
C ASP A 154 2.69 9.93 -6.56
N ASP A 155 3.74 10.44 -7.20
CA ASP A 155 4.56 9.60 -8.11
C ASP A 155 5.60 8.71 -7.38
N TYR A 156 5.62 8.66 -6.03
CA TYR A 156 6.62 7.90 -5.26
C TYR A 156 6.20 6.45 -5.01
N TRP A 157 5.74 5.75 -6.05
CA TRP A 157 5.27 4.37 -5.92
C TRP A 157 6.47 3.45 -5.72
N GLN A 158 6.47 2.69 -4.62
CA GLN A 158 7.42 1.60 -4.45
C GLN A 158 6.78 0.29 -4.92
N LEU A 159 7.32 -0.29 -5.99
CA LEU A 159 6.96 -1.66 -6.39
C LEU A 159 7.92 -2.63 -5.74
N ARG A 160 7.35 -3.65 -5.10
CA ARG A 160 8.09 -4.75 -4.48
C ARG A 160 7.44 -6.07 -4.84
N ARG A 161 8.25 -7.12 -4.82
CA ARG A 161 7.80 -8.48 -5.07
C ARG A 161 7.40 -9.15 -3.76
N CYS A 162 6.18 -9.66 -3.69
CA CYS A 162 5.67 -10.52 -2.63
C CYS A 162 5.31 -11.87 -3.22
N ARG A 163 5.97 -12.94 -2.75
CA ARG A 163 5.77 -14.32 -3.25
C ARG A 163 5.81 -14.44 -4.79
N GLY A 164 6.74 -13.73 -5.42
CA GLY A 164 6.90 -13.75 -6.88
C GLY A 164 6.11 -12.70 -7.65
N HIS A 165 5.18 -11.97 -7.03
CA HIS A 165 4.28 -11.03 -7.71
C HIS A 165 4.50 -9.58 -7.27
N GLU A 166 4.31 -8.63 -8.19
CA GLU A 166 4.57 -7.21 -7.94
C GLU A 166 3.39 -6.49 -7.28
N PHE A 167 3.68 -5.69 -6.26
CA PHE A 167 2.71 -4.86 -5.55
C PHE A 167 3.28 -3.51 -5.18
N ILE A 168 2.38 -2.53 -5.03
CA ILE A 168 2.71 -1.22 -4.47
C ILE A 168 2.73 -1.31 -2.95
N THR A 169 3.72 -0.67 -2.32
CA THR A 169 3.95 -0.79 -0.87
C THR A 169 3.98 0.51 -0.09
N ASP A 170 3.63 1.65 -0.70
CA ASP A 170 3.57 2.94 -0.02
C ASP A 170 2.27 3.68 -0.38
N PHE A 171 1.41 3.88 0.62
CA PHE A 171 0.13 4.59 0.51
C PHE A 171 0.10 5.86 1.36
N SER A 172 1.27 6.32 1.82
CA SER A 172 1.34 7.38 2.83
C SER A 172 0.87 8.75 2.35
N ASP A 173 0.97 9.02 1.05
CA ASP A 173 0.52 10.27 0.42
C ASP A 173 -0.77 10.08 -0.43
N LEU A 174 -1.53 9.00 -0.18
CA LEU A 174 -2.84 8.75 -0.81
C LEU A 174 -3.86 9.83 -0.43
N LYS A 175 -4.57 10.36 -1.42
CA LYS A 175 -5.54 11.46 -1.27
C LYS A 175 -6.79 11.18 -2.09
N ARG A 176 -7.90 11.79 -1.69
CA ARG A 176 -9.05 11.98 -2.57
C ARG A 176 -8.76 13.10 -3.55
N SER A 177 -9.15 12.92 -4.81
CA SER A 177 -9.22 14.02 -5.76
C SER A 177 -10.22 15.05 -5.24
N SER A 178 -9.78 16.28 -5.05
CA SER A 178 -10.64 17.42 -4.72
C SER A 178 -11.36 17.98 -5.95
N VAL A 179 -11.23 17.31 -7.11
CA VAL A 179 -11.68 17.80 -8.41
C VAL A 179 -13.00 17.11 -8.75
N ASP A 180 -14.10 17.86 -8.72
CA ASP A 180 -15.25 17.57 -9.57
C ASP A 180 -14.75 17.42 -11.01
N PHE A 181 -15.03 16.29 -11.65
CA PHE A 181 -14.42 15.76 -12.88
C PHE A 181 -14.46 16.64 -14.16
N ASN A 182 -14.70 17.95 -14.05
CA ASN A 182 -14.79 18.88 -15.17
C ASN A 182 -13.57 19.81 -15.37
N GLN A 183 -12.47 19.65 -14.64
CA GLN A 183 -11.26 20.47 -14.90
C GLN A 183 -9.97 19.64 -14.96
N THR A 184 -9.60 19.29 -16.18
CA THR A 184 -8.31 18.73 -16.58
C THR A 184 -7.18 19.67 -16.19
N THR A 185 -6.33 19.29 -15.24
CA THR A 185 -5.03 19.93 -15.05
C THR A 185 -3.92 18.88 -15.10
N CYS A 186 -3.05 19.06 -16.10
CA CYS A 186 -1.82 18.30 -16.30
C CYS A 186 -0.96 18.33 -15.04
N ILE A 187 -0.62 17.17 -14.48
CA ILE A 187 0.40 17.04 -13.46
C ILE A 187 1.76 16.91 -14.17
N LYS A 188 2.65 17.87 -13.91
CA LYS A 188 4.02 17.93 -14.45
C LYS A 188 4.85 16.75 -13.94
N SER A 189 5.46 16.01 -14.86
CA SER A 189 6.47 14.99 -14.57
C SER A 189 7.64 15.59 -13.79
N GLY A 190 7.96 15.03 -12.63
CA GLY A 190 9.05 15.51 -11.77
C GLY A 190 9.91 14.40 -11.17
N ARG A 191 11.07 14.18 -11.82
CA ARG A 191 12.32 13.57 -11.32
C ARG A 191 12.27 12.16 -10.69
N LEU A 192 12.68 11.18 -11.49
CA LEU A 192 13.39 9.99 -11.02
C LEU A 192 14.73 10.43 -10.38
N ARG A 193 14.94 10.07 -9.11
CA ARG A 193 16.26 9.94 -8.49
C ARG A 193 16.39 8.52 -7.98
#